data_AF-A0A177QVU8-F1
#
_entry.id   AF-A0A177QVU8-F1
#
_cell.length_a   1.000
_cell.length_b   1.000
_cell.length_c   1.000
_cell.angle_alpha   90.00
_cell.angle_beta   90.00
_cell.angle_gamma   90.00
#
_symmetry.space_group_name_H-M   'P 1'
#
loop_
_entity.id
_entity.type
_entity.pdbx_description
1 polymer ?
#
loop_
_entity_poly.entity_id
_entity_poly.type
_entity_poly.pdbx_seq_one_letter_code
_entity_poly.pdbx_strand_id
1 'polypeptide(L)'
;MRSSSSAALGLVALLCAAGAWAATDCAQQKLAPAEDAGGYLRAYGNDCTAAQAKEQLARWKIVDTKDKPEQQANLRRMLDAWKEIGEALAKLASEAPATVDGSRSEMKDLYRLMAERADAAREALDAALKQDAAPDVVVFRRAGWQITPQLRLLSFETPKPLPLIQVRTGLDADCATPDSALCASALRTGKAMMLQWRLADTLAAVASQTTLDAVAGQVAAKEAIWNQYLYESKPMLPFDFMLTDWLSGGWSENRDFGKGFPVPPRTQYFLLHPAAAVEYASGAADGQQMKPTLYLEVIGANRWDPKQRWIDAPVLNKWSGVSLIVSYADREGIKDTGYGALFTFDNVYSIGVSRYGSKTGVFLSLDLANLWRDKYKPQYEKYKNTVEALKSAP
;
A
#
# COMPACT_ATOMS: atom_id res chain seq x y z
N MET A 1 27.62 0.03 -45.24
CA MET A 1 27.51 1.28 -44.47
C MET A 1 27.45 0.91 -42.99
N ARG A 2 28.57 1.03 -42.29
CA ARG A 2 28.70 0.79 -40.85
C ARG A 2 28.65 2.14 -40.17
N SER A 3 27.71 2.33 -39.24
CA SER A 3 27.66 3.50 -38.37
C SER A 3 28.12 3.07 -36.99
N SER A 4 29.33 3.47 -36.66
CA SER A 4 29.96 3.40 -35.34
C SER A 4 29.56 4.63 -34.52
N SER A 5 28.99 4.44 -33.35
CA SER A 5 28.87 5.49 -32.32
C SER A 5 28.81 4.83 -30.94
N SER A 6 29.97 4.34 -30.51
CA SER A 6 30.26 3.95 -29.13
C SER A 6 31.45 4.78 -28.67
N ALA A 7 31.23 5.93 -28.05
CA ALA A 7 32.21 6.66 -27.23
C ALA A 7 31.62 8.01 -26.76
N ALA A 8 30.83 8.04 -25.68
CA ALA A 8 30.57 9.27 -24.90
C ALA A 8 29.77 9.02 -23.60
N LEU A 9 30.04 7.94 -22.84
CA LEU A 9 29.34 7.67 -21.56
C LEU A 9 30.29 7.33 -20.40
N GLY A 10 31.56 7.73 -20.50
CA GLY A 10 32.63 7.30 -19.58
C GLY A 10 33.17 8.33 -18.58
N LEU A 11 32.63 9.56 -18.48
CA LEU A 11 33.33 10.61 -17.72
C LEU A 11 32.47 11.54 -16.83
N VAL A 12 31.25 11.14 -16.46
CA VAL A 12 30.42 11.91 -15.49
C VAL A 12 30.17 11.15 -14.18
N ALA A 13 30.54 9.87 -14.09
CA ALA A 13 30.34 9.06 -12.88
C ALA A 13 31.42 9.23 -11.79
N LEU A 14 32.39 10.15 -11.95
CA LEU A 14 33.54 10.33 -11.04
C LEU A 14 33.52 11.63 -10.23
N LEU A 15 32.43 12.40 -10.25
CA LEU A 15 32.25 13.60 -9.42
C LEU A 15 31.18 13.47 -8.32
N CYS A 16 30.57 12.29 -8.16
CA CYS A 16 29.93 11.88 -6.90
C CYS A 16 30.94 11.14 -6.01
N ALA A 17 32.20 11.60 -5.98
CA ALA A 17 33.04 11.34 -4.83
C ALA A 17 32.30 11.99 -3.66
N ALA A 18 31.68 11.15 -2.83
CA ALA A 18 31.22 11.52 -1.51
C ALA A 18 32.36 12.32 -0.89
N GLY A 19 32.20 13.66 -0.85
CA GLY A 19 33.12 14.49 -0.11
C GLY A 19 33.17 13.86 1.26
N ALA A 20 34.34 13.38 1.66
CA ALA A 20 34.58 13.04 3.04
C ALA A 20 34.45 14.38 3.78
N TRP A 21 33.21 14.75 4.13
CA TRP A 21 32.92 15.84 5.04
C TRP A 21 33.77 15.52 6.25
N ALA A 22 34.82 16.32 6.46
CA ALA A 22 35.71 16.14 7.59
C ALA A 22 34.82 16.01 8.82
N ALA A 23 34.92 14.87 9.51
CA ALA A 23 34.08 14.55 10.65
C ALA A 23 34.10 15.76 11.57
N THR A 24 32.99 16.49 11.63
CA THR A 24 32.97 17.76 12.32
C THR A 24 33.15 17.46 13.80
N ASP A 25 34.09 18.14 14.46
CA ASP A 25 34.29 17.96 15.89
C ASP A 25 33.07 18.51 16.63
N CYS A 26 32.11 17.63 16.88
CA CYS A 26 30.83 17.92 17.51
C CYS A 26 30.98 18.47 18.93
N ALA A 27 32.11 18.21 19.61
CA ALA A 27 32.39 18.80 20.91
C ALA A 27 32.74 20.30 20.79
N GLN A 28 33.30 20.71 19.64
CA GLN A 28 33.79 22.08 19.41
C GLN A 28 32.81 22.98 18.66
N GLN A 29 31.73 22.46 18.09
CA GLN A 29 30.72 23.29 17.44
C GLN A 29 30.11 24.29 18.45
N LYS A 30 30.16 25.58 18.09
CA LYS A 30 29.55 26.71 18.80
C LYS A 30 28.60 27.44 17.85
N LEU A 31 27.57 28.08 18.42
CA LEU A 31 26.66 28.94 17.66
C LEU A 31 27.47 30.13 17.09
N ALA A 32 27.44 30.33 15.76
CA ALA A 32 28.11 31.46 15.16
C ALA A 32 27.33 32.78 15.42
N PRO A 33 28.00 33.96 15.50
CA PRO A 33 27.34 35.22 15.85
C PRO A 33 26.16 35.66 14.95
N ALA A 34 26.07 35.13 13.71
CA ALA A 34 25.02 35.45 12.75
C ALA A 34 24.09 34.25 12.45
N GLU A 35 24.30 33.11 13.12
CA GLU A 35 23.53 31.89 12.91
C GLU A 35 22.30 31.87 13.83
N ASP A 36 21.15 31.46 13.30
CA ASP A 36 19.97 31.27 14.13
C ASP A 36 20.11 29.98 14.96
N ALA A 37 19.74 30.05 16.25
CA ALA A 37 19.89 28.91 17.16
C ALA A 37 19.16 27.65 16.67
N GLY A 38 18.01 27.83 16.01
CA GLY A 38 17.24 26.75 15.39
C GLY A 38 17.97 26.08 14.23
N GLY A 39 18.60 26.86 13.35
CA GLY A 39 19.49 26.42 12.28
C GLY A 39 20.67 25.63 12.82
N TYR A 40 21.34 26.18 13.85
CA TYR A 40 22.46 25.55 14.52
C TYR A 40 22.13 24.17 15.11
N LEU A 41 21.06 24.05 15.92
CA LEU A 41 20.69 22.74 16.49
C LEU A 41 20.29 21.73 15.42
N ARG A 42 19.71 22.19 14.30
CA ARG A 42 19.38 21.31 13.18
C ARG A 42 20.64 20.77 12.51
N ALA A 43 21.62 21.62 12.23
CA ALA A 43 22.91 21.22 11.69
C ALA A 43 23.60 20.23 12.64
N TYR A 44 23.70 20.58 13.93
CA TYR A 44 24.23 19.69 14.98
C TYR A 44 23.51 18.33 15.00
N GLY A 45 22.17 18.32 14.95
CA GLY A 45 21.40 17.08 14.92
C GLY A 45 21.77 16.18 13.74
N ASN A 46 21.89 16.74 12.54
CA ASN A 46 22.22 15.98 11.34
C ASN A 46 23.65 15.45 11.37
N ASP A 47 24.61 16.29 11.76
CA ASP A 47 26.03 15.99 11.62
C ASP A 47 26.57 15.17 12.81
N CYS A 48 26.03 15.40 14.01
CA CYS A 48 26.65 14.93 15.25
C CYS A 48 25.92 13.78 15.95
N THR A 49 24.61 13.63 15.73
CA THR A 49 23.84 12.62 16.48
C THR A 49 23.74 11.29 15.76
N ALA A 50 24.08 11.22 14.46
CA ALA A 50 23.91 10.01 13.66
C ALA A 50 24.75 8.81 14.17
N ALA A 51 26.03 9.05 14.51
CA ALA A 51 26.91 8.01 15.04
C ALA A 51 26.45 7.51 16.41
N GLN A 52 26.10 8.44 17.31
CA GLN A 52 25.57 8.12 18.64
C GLN A 52 24.23 7.37 18.56
N ALA A 53 23.35 7.77 17.64
CA ALA A 53 22.08 7.08 17.43
C ALA A 53 22.31 5.63 16.95
N LYS A 54 23.26 5.42 16.03
CA LYS A 54 23.64 4.09 15.58
C LYS A 54 24.19 3.22 16.71
N GLU A 55 25.07 3.77 17.54
CA GLU A 55 25.61 3.07 18.71
C GLU A 55 24.51 2.69 19.71
N GLN A 56 23.60 3.62 20.01
CA GLN A 56 22.49 3.37 20.93
C GLN A 56 21.51 2.31 20.37
N LEU A 57 21.20 2.32 19.07
CA LEU A 57 20.40 1.26 18.44
C LEU A 57 21.09 -0.10 18.56
N ALA A 58 22.41 -0.16 18.38
CA ALA A 58 23.18 -1.39 18.58
C ALA A 58 23.11 -1.87 20.04
N ARG A 59 23.13 -0.96 21.02
CA ARG A 59 22.93 -1.30 22.44
C ARG A 59 21.55 -1.89 22.71
N TRP A 60 20.51 -1.31 22.11
CA TRP A 60 19.15 -1.86 22.17
C TRP A 60 18.96 -3.12 21.31
N LYS A 61 19.99 -3.51 20.54
CA LYS A 61 19.95 -4.60 19.57
C LYS A 61 18.85 -4.38 18.52
N ILE A 62 18.55 -3.15 18.15
CA ILE A 62 17.56 -2.86 17.10
C ILE A 62 18.30 -2.79 15.78
N VAL A 63 17.99 -3.72 14.88
CA VAL A 63 18.65 -3.84 13.57
C VAL A 63 17.65 -3.64 12.44
N ASP A 64 18.06 -2.96 11.37
CA ASP A 64 17.27 -2.92 10.14
C ASP A 64 17.27 -4.32 9.50
N THR A 65 16.11 -4.94 9.41
CA THR A 65 15.96 -6.33 8.96
C THR A 65 14.62 -6.57 8.28
N LYS A 66 14.64 -7.44 7.28
CA LYS A 66 13.45 -7.96 6.58
C LYS A 66 12.93 -9.27 7.18
N ASP A 67 13.67 -9.86 8.12
CA ASP A 67 13.27 -11.10 8.79
C ASP A 67 12.10 -10.82 9.74
N LYS A 68 10.95 -11.45 9.52
CA LYS A 68 9.71 -11.18 10.30
C LYS A 68 9.87 -11.50 11.80
N PRO A 69 10.45 -12.64 12.21
CA PRO A 69 10.76 -12.89 13.61
C PRO A 69 11.60 -11.79 14.25
N GLU A 70 12.66 -11.34 13.58
CA GLU A 70 13.52 -10.27 14.11
C GLU A 70 12.82 -8.90 14.09
N GLN A 71 11.96 -8.60 13.11
CA GLN A 71 11.09 -7.41 13.13
C GLN A 71 10.19 -7.39 14.38
N GLN A 72 9.56 -8.52 14.71
CA GLN A 72 8.76 -8.65 15.93
C GLN A 72 9.61 -8.51 17.20
N ALA A 73 10.82 -9.05 17.21
CA ALA A 73 11.76 -8.87 18.31
C ALA A 73 12.18 -7.39 18.46
N ASN A 74 12.43 -6.68 17.35
CA ASN A 74 12.71 -5.25 17.35
C ASN A 74 11.56 -4.46 17.98
N LEU A 75 10.31 -4.70 17.57
CA LEU A 75 9.15 -3.99 18.13
C LEU A 75 9.05 -4.15 19.66
N ARG A 76 9.41 -5.32 20.20
CA ARG A 76 9.47 -5.53 21.66
C ARG A 76 10.61 -4.74 22.31
N ARG A 77 11.81 -4.79 21.73
CA ARG A 77 12.97 -4.01 22.21
C ARG A 77 12.72 -2.50 22.15
N MET A 78 11.91 -2.06 21.19
CA MET A 78 11.51 -0.66 21.04
C MET A 78 10.65 -0.15 22.21
N LEU A 79 9.94 -1.00 22.94
CA LEU A 79 9.21 -0.58 24.14
C LEU A 79 10.15 -0.01 25.21
N ASP A 80 11.26 -0.70 25.44
CA ASP A 80 12.31 -0.27 26.38
C ASP A 80 13.03 0.97 25.83
N ALA A 81 13.32 1.00 24.52
CA ALA A 81 13.95 2.15 23.88
C ALA A 81 13.10 3.43 23.99
N TRP A 82 11.78 3.35 23.76
CA TRP A 82 10.88 4.49 23.93
C TRP A 82 10.79 4.95 25.38
N LYS A 83 10.82 4.01 26.33
CA LYS A 83 10.89 4.33 27.76
C LYS A 83 12.17 5.10 28.10
N GLU A 84 13.33 4.63 27.65
CA GLU A 84 14.61 5.31 27.87
C GLU A 84 14.64 6.72 27.25
N ILE A 85 14.06 6.90 26.06
CA ILE A 85 13.91 8.21 25.42
C ILE A 85 13.03 9.14 26.27
N GLY A 86 11.89 8.64 26.75
CA GLY A 86 10.97 9.38 27.62
C GLY A 86 11.64 9.82 28.93
N GLU A 87 12.34 8.91 29.60
CA GLU A 87 13.10 9.19 30.83
C GLU A 87 14.21 10.22 30.60
N ALA A 88 14.95 10.12 29.49
CA ALA A 88 15.99 11.09 29.13
C ALA A 88 15.41 12.49 28.88
N LEU A 89 14.28 12.59 28.18
CA LEU A 89 13.60 13.86 27.93
C LEU A 89 13.00 14.46 29.21
N ALA A 90 12.42 13.63 30.07
CA ALA A 90 11.92 14.06 31.38
C ALA A 90 13.05 14.60 32.26
N LYS A 91 14.23 13.95 32.24
CA LYS A 91 15.43 14.43 32.91
C LYS A 91 15.86 15.79 32.37
N LEU A 92 15.93 15.97 31.04
CA LEU A 92 16.23 17.28 30.44
C LEU A 92 15.22 18.36 30.86
N ALA A 93 13.93 18.02 30.97
CA ALA A 93 12.91 18.95 31.47
C ALA A 93 13.13 19.34 32.95
N SER A 94 13.59 18.39 33.77
CA SER A 94 13.89 18.64 35.20
C SER A 94 15.14 19.51 35.40
N GLU A 95 16.15 19.34 34.55
CA GLU A 95 17.42 20.07 34.58
C GLU A 95 17.33 21.45 33.91
N ALA A 96 16.36 21.64 33.01
CA ALA A 96 16.12 22.93 32.39
C ALA A 96 15.64 23.95 33.43
N PRO A 97 16.22 25.17 33.45
CA PRO A 97 15.85 26.21 34.39
C PRO A 97 14.36 26.54 34.22
N ALA A 98 13.61 26.61 35.32
CA ALA A 98 12.19 26.97 35.28
C ALA A 98 12.01 28.42 34.82
N THR A 99 12.88 29.28 35.31
CA THR A 99 12.97 30.70 34.95
C THR A 99 14.43 31.13 34.96
N VAL A 100 14.81 32.04 34.07
CA VAL A 100 16.08 32.79 34.12
C VAL A 100 15.72 34.26 33.97
N ASP A 101 16.15 35.09 34.91
CA ASP A 101 15.88 36.53 34.94
C ASP A 101 14.37 36.90 34.87
N GLY A 102 13.51 36.05 35.45
CA GLY A 102 12.06 36.26 35.47
C GLY A 102 11.31 35.75 34.22
N SER A 103 12.02 35.36 33.17
CA SER A 103 11.43 34.75 31.96
C SER A 103 11.30 33.24 32.13
N ARG A 104 10.14 32.68 31.77
CA ARG A 104 9.88 31.22 31.76
C ARG A 104 10.62 30.57 30.59
N SER A 105 11.26 29.41 30.82
CA SER A 105 11.88 28.65 29.73
C SER A 105 10.84 27.88 28.92
N GLU A 106 10.76 28.19 27.62
CA GLU A 106 9.90 27.47 26.68
C GLU A 106 10.46 26.08 26.36
N MET A 107 11.79 25.93 26.37
CA MET A 107 12.45 24.64 26.12
C MET A 107 12.14 23.60 27.21
N LYS A 108 11.96 24.03 28.46
CA LYS A 108 11.53 23.15 29.55
C LYS A 108 10.17 22.50 29.27
N ASP A 109 9.20 23.30 28.84
CA ASP A 109 7.86 22.83 28.49
C ASP A 109 7.90 21.91 27.27
N LEU A 110 8.74 22.24 26.29
CA LEU A 110 9.00 21.41 25.12
C LEU A 110 9.54 20.02 25.47
N TYR A 111 10.54 19.93 26.36
CA TYR A 111 11.12 18.66 26.79
C TYR A 111 10.09 17.78 27.50
N ARG A 112 9.27 18.38 28.37
CA ARG A 112 8.16 17.68 29.03
C ARG A 112 7.17 17.12 28.00
N LEU A 113 6.76 17.94 27.04
CA LEU A 113 5.84 17.52 25.98
C LEU A 113 6.43 16.39 25.12
N MET A 114 7.73 16.44 24.83
CA MET A 114 8.41 15.37 24.10
C MET A 114 8.48 14.06 24.91
N ALA A 115 8.69 14.14 26.23
CA ALA A 115 8.64 12.98 27.11
C ALA A 115 7.24 12.34 27.10
N GLU A 116 6.18 13.13 27.25
CA GLU A 116 4.79 12.66 27.15
C GLU A 116 4.50 11.97 25.80
N ARG A 117 5.11 12.45 24.71
CA ARG A 117 4.99 11.83 23.38
C ARG A 117 5.74 10.51 23.24
N ALA A 118 6.92 10.40 23.83
CA ALA A 118 7.66 9.14 23.87
C ALA A 118 6.88 8.07 24.66
N ASP A 119 6.25 8.44 25.77
CA ASP A 119 5.39 7.55 26.54
C ASP A 119 4.14 7.13 25.74
N ALA A 120 3.47 8.08 25.09
CA ALA A 120 2.32 7.76 24.23
C ALA A 120 2.69 6.83 23.06
N ALA A 121 3.87 7.02 22.46
CA ALA A 121 4.40 6.13 21.42
C ALA A 121 4.66 4.72 21.96
N ARG A 122 5.23 4.59 23.17
CA ARG A 122 5.42 3.32 23.86
C ARG A 122 4.10 2.60 24.12
N GLU A 123 3.11 3.31 24.65
CA GLU A 123 1.79 2.75 24.95
C GLU A 123 1.06 2.31 23.68
N ALA A 124 1.12 3.10 22.61
CA ALA A 124 0.56 2.73 21.31
C ALA A 124 1.22 1.47 20.74
N LEU A 125 2.55 1.37 20.83
CA LEU A 125 3.29 0.18 20.38
C LEU A 125 2.95 -1.06 21.21
N ASP A 126 2.84 -0.93 22.54
CA ASP A 126 2.46 -2.02 23.45
C ASP A 126 1.04 -2.50 23.14
N ALA A 127 0.10 -1.58 22.91
CA ALA A 127 -1.26 -1.91 22.49
C ALA A 127 -1.29 -2.66 21.15
N ALA A 128 -0.53 -2.21 20.15
CA ALA A 128 -0.44 -2.86 18.85
C ALA A 128 0.12 -4.29 18.97
N LEU A 129 1.19 -4.47 19.76
CA LEU A 129 1.79 -5.79 20.01
C LEU A 129 0.83 -6.75 20.72
N LYS A 130 0.04 -6.27 21.69
CA LYS A 130 -0.98 -7.09 22.36
C LYS A 130 -2.11 -7.54 21.44
N GLN A 131 -2.39 -6.78 20.39
CA GLN A 131 -3.44 -7.07 19.40
C GLN A 131 -2.91 -7.82 18.17
N ASP A 132 -1.61 -8.14 18.11
CA ASP A 132 -0.94 -8.64 16.90
C ASP A 132 -1.20 -7.75 15.66
N ALA A 133 -1.26 -6.43 15.88
CA ALA A 133 -1.54 -5.42 14.88
C ALA A 133 -0.27 -4.66 14.48
N ALA A 134 -0.24 -4.14 13.25
CA ALA A 134 0.84 -3.26 12.81
C ALA A 134 0.75 -1.90 13.53
N PRO A 135 1.85 -1.34 14.04
CA PRO A 135 1.84 -0.06 14.74
C PRO A 135 1.51 1.09 13.77
N ASP A 136 0.75 2.09 14.26
CA ASP A 136 0.43 3.28 13.47
C ASP A 136 1.64 4.19 13.32
N VAL A 137 2.19 4.19 12.12
CA VAL A 137 3.38 4.95 11.69
C VAL A 137 3.28 6.45 11.98
N VAL A 138 2.08 7.03 11.94
CA VAL A 138 1.87 8.48 12.11
C VAL A 138 2.24 8.94 13.51
N VAL A 139 2.10 8.07 14.51
CA VAL A 139 2.43 8.33 15.92
C VAL A 139 3.92 8.50 16.11
N PHE A 140 4.71 7.83 15.28
CA PHE A 140 6.15 7.74 15.47
C PHE A 140 6.91 8.77 14.62
N ARG A 141 6.35 9.22 13.49
CA ARG A 141 7.10 10.11 12.58
C ARG A 141 7.21 11.54 13.09
N ARG A 142 8.39 12.13 12.86
CA ARG A 142 8.70 13.57 13.05
C ARG A 142 7.62 14.50 12.52
N ALA A 143 7.09 14.21 11.33
CA ALA A 143 6.03 14.99 10.71
C ALA A 143 4.69 14.85 11.44
N GLY A 144 4.33 13.65 11.92
CA GLY A 144 3.14 13.44 12.76
C GLY A 144 3.23 14.24 14.07
N TRP A 145 4.44 14.37 14.62
CA TRP A 145 4.65 15.19 15.80
C TRP A 145 4.46 16.70 15.58
N GLN A 146 4.66 17.17 14.34
CA GLN A 146 4.60 18.57 13.94
C GLN A 146 3.31 18.96 13.20
N ILE A 147 2.47 18.00 12.78
CA ILE A 147 1.38 18.30 11.84
C ILE A 147 0.01 17.85 12.37
N THR A 148 -0.04 16.98 13.39
CA THR A 148 -1.31 16.40 13.82
C THR A 148 -1.62 16.74 15.29
N PRO A 149 -2.44 17.77 15.56
CA PRO A 149 -2.97 18.05 16.90
C PRO A 149 -3.87 16.94 17.46
N GLN A 150 -4.31 16.00 16.62
CA GLN A 150 -5.25 14.93 16.95
C GLN A 150 -4.75 13.58 16.41
N LEU A 151 -4.04 12.82 17.24
CA LEU A 151 -3.67 11.44 16.94
C LEU A 151 -4.90 10.54 17.13
N ARG A 152 -5.60 10.17 16.04
CA ARG A 152 -6.60 9.09 16.10
C ARG A 152 -5.89 7.75 16.06
N LEU A 153 -5.41 7.32 17.21
CA LEU A 153 -4.90 5.96 17.42
C LEU A 153 -6.05 4.96 17.44
N LEU A 154 -5.87 3.81 16.77
CA LEU A 154 -6.82 2.68 16.72
C LEU A 154 -7.27 2.18 18.11
N SER A 155 -6.51 2.46 19.17
CA SER A 155 -6.80 2.01 20.54
C SER A 155 -7.30 3.09 21.49
N PHE A 156 -7.40 4.36 21.07
CA PHE A 156 -7.85 5.45 21.93
C PHE A 156 -9.20 5.98 21.44
N GLU A 157 -10.29 5.56 22.07
CA GLU A 157 -11.63 6.11 21.82
C GLU A 157 -11.70 7.63 22.14
N THR A 158 -10.73 8.17 22.87
CA THR A 158 -10.52 9.61 23.02
C THR A 158 -9.03 9.97 22.92
N PRO A 159 -8.57 10.56 21.80
CA PRO A 159 -7.24 11.13 21.72
C PRO A 159 -7.08 12.22 22.79
N LYS A 160 -6.05 12.15 23.64
CA LYS A 160 -5.55 13.36 24.30
C LYS A 160 -4.86 14.17 23.20
N PRO A 161 -5.38 15.34 22.79
CA PRO A 161 -4.71 16.15 21.78
C PRO A 161 -3.33 16.55 22.33
N LEU A 162 -2.27 16.20 21.61
CA LEU A 162 -0.92 16.60 21.98
C LEU A 162 -0.61 17.94 21.28
N PRO A 163 -0.25 18.99 22.01
CA PRO A 163 0.02 20.30 21.42
C PRO A 163 1.20 20.23 20.44
N LEU A 164 1.20 21.13 19.46
CA LEU A 164 2.23 21.22 18.44
C LEU A 164 3.62 21.51 19.07
N ILE A 165 4.63 20.73 18.70
CA ILE A 165 6.03 20.97 19.10
C ILE A 165 6.65 22.01 18.16
N GLN A 166 6.96 23.20 18.67
CA GLN A 166 7.71 24.24 17.96
C GLN A 166 9.10 24.44 18.57
N VAL A 167 10.02 23.51 18.28
CA VAL A 167 11.41 23.56 18.79
C VAL A 167 12.09 24.89 18.48
N ARG A 168 11.88 25.40 17.25
CA ARG A 168 12.47 26.67 16.81
C ARG A 168 11.95 27.84 17.65
N THR A 169 10.64 27.95 17.81
CA THR A 169 10.02 29.05 18.56
C THR A 169 10.46 29.07 20.02
N GLY A 170 10.51 27.90 20.68
CA GLY A 170 10.96 27.81 22.06
C GLY A 170 12.45 28.17 22.22
N LEU A 171 13.28 27.74 21.27
CA LEU A 171 14.70 28.05 21.28
C LEU A 171 14.98 29.52 20.95
N ASP A 172 14.29 30.10 19.96
CA ASP A 172 14.43 31.50 19.58
C ASP A 172 13.97 32.41 20.74
N ALA A 173 12.96 32.00 21.51
CA ALA A 173 12.55 32.70 22.73
C ALA A 173 13.62 32.65 23.84
N ASP A 174 14.14 31.45 24.14
CA ASP A 174 15.19 31.26 25.16
C ASP A 174 16.56 31.86 24.71
N CYS A 175 16.76 32.08 23.41
CA CYS A 175 17.95 32.66 22.80
C CYS A 175 17.77 34.08 22.21
N ALA A 176 16.75 34.82 22.66
CA ALA A 176 16.57 36.23 22.25
C ALA A 176 17.81 37.10 22.54
N THR A 177 18.56 36.75 23.59
CA THR A 177 19.88 37.28 23.92
C THR A 177 20.92 36.15 23.86
N PRO A 178 21.72 36.04 22.77
CA PRO A 178 22.63 34.91 22.55
C PRO A 178 23.62 34.63 23.68
N ASP A 179 24.12 35.67 24.34
CA ASP A 179 25.11 35.55 25.43
C ASP A 179 24.48 35.28 26.81
N SER A 180 23.15 35.15 26.90
CA SER A 180 22.46 34.90 28.17
C SER A 180 22.75 33.49 28.71
N ALA A 181 22.72 33.36 30.04
CA ALA A 181 22.80 32.06 30.70
C ALA A 181 21.65 31.12 30.28
N LEU A 182 20.47 31.69 29.96
CA LEU A 182 19.31 30.96 29.44
C LEU A 182 19.63 30.34 28.08
N CYS A 183 20.13 31.13 27.12
CA CYS A 183 20.48 30.63 25.80
C CYS A 183 21.59 29.57 25.86
N ALA A 184 22.64 29.81 26.64
CA ALA A 184 23.72 28.84 26.82
C ALA A 184 23.20 27.50 27.39
N SER A 185 22.28 27.56 28.37
CA SER A 185 21.64 26.37 28.90
C SER A 185 20.74 25.69 27.87
N ALA A 186 19.90 26.45 27.16
CA ALA A 186 18.98 25.95 26.14
C ALA A 186 19.70 25.28 24.97
N LEU A 187 20.84 25.82 24.52
CA LEU A 187 21.68 25.21 23.50
C LEU A 187 22.30 23.89 24.00
N ARG A 188 22.79 23.86 25.24
CA ARG A 188 23.38 22.64 25.83
C ARG A 188 22.35 21.53 25.97
N THR A 189 21.19 21.81 26.57
CA THR A 189 20.11 20.82 26.70
C THR A 189 19.47 20.50 25.35
N GLY A 190 19.42 21.47 24.44
CA GLY A 190 18.97 21.31 23.06
C GLY A 190 19.82 20.30 22.28
N LYS A 191 21.15 20.33 22.41
CA LYS A 191 22.04 19.32 21.82
C LYS A 191 21.70 17.90 22.31
N ALA A 192 21.51 17.73 23.62
CA ALA A 192 21.14 16.44 24.19
C ALA A 192 19.75 15.96 23.70
N MET A 193 18.80 16.90 23.58
CA MET A 193 17.48 16.62 23.00
C MET A 193 17.57 16.19 21.53
N MET A 194 18.50 16.75 20.72
CA MET A 194 18.66 16.35 19.32
C MET A 194 19.02 14.87 19.16
N LEU A 195 19.79 14.29 20.08
CA LEU A 195 20.04 12.84 20.08
C LEU A 195 18.75 12.05 20.31
N GLN A 196 17.97 12.42 21.33
CA GLN A 196 16.69 11.77 21.63
C GLN A 196 15.69 11.90 20.47
N TRP A 197 15.67 13.06 19.82
CA TRP A 197 14.89 13.29 18.61
C TRP A 197 15.31 12.36 17.48
N ARG A 198 16.61 12.22 17.22
CA ARG A 198 17.14 11.34 16.17
C ARG A 198 16.84 9.87 16.43
N LEU A 199 16.94 9.44 17.69
CA LEU A 199 16.56 8.09 18.12
C LEU A 199 15.08 7.84 17.87
N ALA A 200 14.20 8.74 18.33
CA ALA A 200 12.76 8.65 18.08
C ALA A 200 12.42 8.54 16.59
N ASP A 201 13.04 9.38 15.74
CA ASP A 201 12.85 9.35 14.29
C ASP A 201 13.34 8.04 13.64
N THR A 202 14.46 7.49 14.13
CA THR A 202 15.00 6.23 13.61
C THR A 202 14.15 5.04 14.04
N LEU A 203 13.72 5.00 15.31
CA LEU A 203 12.77 4.01 15.82
C LEU A 203 11.46 4.05 15.03
N ALA A 204 10.96 5.24 14.75
CA ALA A 204 9.78 5.43 13.92
C ALA A 204 9.96 4.86 12.52
N ALA A 205 11.10 5.11 11.88
CA ALA A 205 11.40 4.57 10.55
C ALA A 205 11.41 3.04 10.57
N VAL A 206 12.02 2.43 11.58
CA VAL A 206 12.05 0.95 11.75
C VAL A 206 10.64 0.39 11.93
N ALA A 207 9.83 0.94 12.85
CA ALA A 207 8.44 0.50 13.02
C ALA A 207 7.59 0.73 11.76
N SER A 208 7.87 1.80 11.01
CA SER A 208 7.16 2.13 9.76
C SER A 208 7.35 1.07 8.70
N GLN A 209 8.55 0.51 8.57
CA GLN A 209 8.85 -0.47 7.53
C GLN A 209 7.96 -1.70 7.68
N THR A 210 7.75 -2.20 8.90
CA THR A 210 6.86 -3.35 9.15
C THR A 210 5.43 -3.07 8.70
N THR A 211 4.90 -1.88 9.02
CA THR A 211 3.55 -1.49 8.59
C THR A 211 3.48 -1.30 7.07
N LEU A 212 4.49 -0.68 6.45
CA LEU A 212 4.57 -0.51 5.00
C LEU A 212 4.67 -1.86 4.28
N ASP A 213 5.46 -2.80 4.78
CA ASP A 213 5.59 -4.16 4.22
C ASP A 213 4.28 -4.93 4.34
N ALA A 214 3.58 -4.81 5.48
CA ALA A 214 2.28 -5.43 5.69
C ALA A 214 1.22 -4.85 4.72
N VAL A 215 1.17 -3.53 4.57
CA VAL A 215 0.27 -2.85 3.62
C VAL A 215 0.64 -3.23 2.18
N ALA A 216 1.92 -3.21 1.82
CA ALA A 216 2.40 -3.61 0.49
C ALA A 216 2.02 -5.06 0.18
N GLY A 217 2.15 -5.97 1.15
CA GLY A 217 1.72 -7.36 1.03
C GLY A 217 0.21 -7.50 0.80
N GLN A 218 -0.61 -6.75 1.53
CA GLN A 218 -2.07 -6.74 1.33
C GLN A 218 -2.44 -6.18 -0.04
N VAL A 219 -1.79 -5.10 -0.49
CA VAL A 219 -1.99 -4.50 -1.81
C VAL A 219 -1.60 -5.51 -2.90
N ALA A 220 -0.44 -6.15 -2.79
CA ALA A 220 0.02 -7.16 -3.73
C ALA A 220 -0.94 -8.36 -3.82
N ALA A 221 -1.45 -8.82 -2.67
CA ALA A 221 -2.44 -9.90 -2.64
C ALA A 221 -3.76 -9.52 -3.34
N LYS A 222 -4.26 -8.30 -3.11
CA LYS A 222 -5.46 -7.79 -3.77
C LYS A 222 -5.24 -7.57 -5.26
N GLU A 223 -4.08 -7.05 -5.64
CA GLU A 223 -3.68 -6.89 -7.04
C GLU A 223 -3.63 -8.25 -7.76
N ALA A 224 -3.10 -9.29 -7.13
CA ALA A 224 -3.09 -10.63 -7.69
C ALA A 224 -4.51 -11.16 -7.98
N ILE A 225 -5.45 -10.93 -7.05
CA ILE A 225 -6.87 -11.31 -7.24
C ILE A 225 -7.51 -10.50 -8.38
N TRP A 226 -7.23 -9.21 -8.47
CA TRP A 226 -7.71 -8.37 -9.57
C TRP A 226 -7.12 -8.77 -10.92
N ASN A 227 -5.83 -9.09 -10.98
CA ASN A 227 -5.20 -9.61 -12.19
C ASN A 227 -5.85 -10.94 -12.60
N GLN A 228 -6.12 -11.82 -11.64
CA GLN A 228 -6.84 -13.06 -11.90
C GLN A 228 -8.25 -12.77 -12.45
N TYR A 229 -8.98 -11.84 -11.85
CA TYR A 229 -10.29 -11.43 -12.35
C TYR A 229 -10.21 -10.85 -13.77
N LEU A 230 -9.27 -9.96 -14.06
CA LEU A 230 -9.17 -9.34 -15.38
C LEU A 230 -8.69 -10.32 -16.48
N TYR A 231 -7.85 -11.28 -16.13
CA TYR A 231 -7.19 -12.15 -17.11
C TYR A 231 -7.69 -13.60 -17.14
N GLU A 232 -8.36 -14.09 -16.11
CA GLU A 232 -8.83 -15.49 -16.04
C GLU A 232 -10.36 -15.61 -15.91
N SER A 233 -11.07 -14.52 -15.65
CA SER A 233 -12.53 -14.52 -15.67
C SER A 233 -13.08 -14.56 -17.10
N LYS A 234 -14.40 -14.73 -17.21
CA LYS A 234 -15.06 -14.67 -18.51
C LYS A 234 -15.07 -13.20 -18.95
N PRO A 235 -14.58 -12.87 -20.16
CA PRO A 235 -14.62 -11.53 -20.72
C PRO A 235 -15.97 -10.84 -20.54
N MET A 236 -15.94 -9.59 -20.08
CA MET A 236 -17.12 -8.78 -19.80
C MET A 236 -17.16 -7.56 -20.71
N LEU A 237 -18.35 -7.22 -21.18
CA LEU A 237 -18.62 -5.98 -21.88
C LEU A 237 -18.89 -4.85 -20.86
N PRO A 238 -18.80 -3.57 -21.26
CA PRO A 238 -19.02 -2.45 -20.34
C PRO A 238 -20.35 -2.53 -19.57
N PHE A 239 -21.43 -2.99 -20.22
CA PHE A 239 -22.73 -3.16 -19.57
C PHE A 239 -22.80 -4.39 -18.67
N ASP A 240 -22.03 -5.45 -18.93
CA ASP A 240 -21.91 -6.58 -18.01
C ASP A 240 -21.24 -6.13 -16.71
N PHE A 241 -20.23 -5.25 -16.80
CA PHE A 241 -19.59 -4.64 -15.63
C PHE A 241 -20.59 -3.81 -14.84
N MET A 242 -21.38 -2.97 -15.51
CA MET A 242 -22.42 -2.17 -14.86
C MET A 242 -23.47 -3.03 -14.16
N LEU A 243 -23.94 -4.10 -14.82
CA LEU A 243 -24.89 -5.03 -14.24
C LEU A 243 -24.29 -5.77 -13.03
N THR A 244 -23.06 -6.23 -13.17
CA THR A 244 -22.35 -6.93 -12.10
C THR A 244 -22.15 -6.04 -10.89
N ASP A 245 -21.72 -4.79 -11.11
CA ASP A 245 -21.60 -3.79 -10.06
C ASP A 245 -22.97 -3.58 -9.39
N TRP A 246 -24.02 -3.29 -10.16
CA TRP A 246 -25.37 -3.06 -9.63
C TRP A 246 -25.89 -4.24 -8.78
N LEU A 247 -25.76 -5.48 -9.26
CA LEU A 247 -26.28 -6.67 -8.57
C LEU A 247 -25.40 -7.13 -7.40
N SER A 248 -24.10 -6.86 -7.45
CA SER A 248 -23.19 -7.18 -6.34
C SER A 248 -23.23 -6.16 -5.21
N GLY A 249 -24.15 -5.18 -5.26
CA GLY A 249 -24.26 -4.11 -4.26
C GLY A 249 -23.23 -2.99 -4.44
N GLY A 250 -22.73 -2.85 -5.67
CA GLY A 250 -21.67 -1.95 -6.12
C GLY A 250 -21.75 -0.55 -5.53
N TRP A 251 -20.59 -0.08 -5.08
CA TRP A 251 -20.30 1.16 -4.35
C TRP A 251 -20.64 1.22 -2.86
N SER A 252 -21.51 0.42 -2.26
CA SER A 252 -21.89 0.64 -0.84
C SER A 252 -20.97 -0.07 0.17
N GLU A 253 -20.68 -1.36 -0.01
CA GLU A 253 -19.74 -2.10 0.85
C GLU A 253 -18.26 -1.77 0.56
N ASN A 254 -17.98 -1.30 -0.66
CA ASN A 254 -16.65 -0.91 -1.14
C ASN A 254 -16.35 0.60 -1.00
N ARG A 255 -17.26 1.39 -0.43
CA ARG A 255 -17.06 2.83 -0.17
C ARG A 255 -16.29 3.13 1.09
N ASP A 256 -16.14 2.13 1.96
CA ASP A 256 -15.29 2.25 3.12
C ASP A 256 -13.84 2.12 2.68
N PHE A 257 -13.32 3.13 1.98
CA PHE A 257 -11.90 3.27 1.69
C PHE A 257 -11.07 3.19 2.99
N GLY A 258 -11.68 3.41 4.16
CA GLY A 258 -11.11 3.16 5.47
C GLY A 258 -10.74 1.70 5.71
N LYS A 259 -11.37 0.74 5.02
CA LYS A 259 -11.03 -0.70 5.02
C LYS A 259 -10.11 -1.11 3.86
N GLY A 260 -9.64 -0.13 3.07
CA GLY A 260 -8.68 -0.30 1.99
C GLY A 260 -9.29 -0.67 0.63
N PHE A 261 -8.43 -1.05 -0.30
CA PHE A 261 -8.81 -1.38 -1.69
C PHE A 261 -9.76 -2.59 -1.76
N PRO A 262 -10.88 -2.53 -2.49
CA PRO A 262 -11.83 -3.64 -2.54
C PRO A 262 -11.33 -4.82 -3.38
N VAL A 263 -11.86 -6.01 -3.12
CA VAL A 263 -11.66 -7.21 -3.97
C VAL A 263 -12.70 -7.22 -5.11
N PRO A 264 -12.41 -7.86 -6.26
CA PRO A 264 -13.38 -7.97 -7.34
C PRO A 264 -14.64 -8.76 -6.91
N PRO A 265 -15.79 -8.53 -7.57
CA PRO A 265 -17.04 -9.21 -7.23
C PRO A 265 -16.92 -10.72 -7.44
N ARG A 266 -17.54 -11.52 -6.56
CA ARG A 266 -17.45 -12.99 -6.60
C ARG A 266 -18.15 -13.62 -7.81
N THR A 267 -19.16 -12.94 -8.33
CA THR A 267 -20.00 -13.40 -9.45
C THR A 267 -20.04 -12.32 -10.52
N GLN A 268 -19.82 -12.71 -11.76
CA GLN A 268 -20.03 -11.90 -12.95
C GLN A 268 -21.43 -12.15 -13.48
N TYR A 269 -22.13 -11.09 -13.85
CA TYR A 269 -23.44 -11.14 -14.46
C TYR A 269 -23.37 -10.63 -15.88
N PHE A 270 -24.04 -11.34 -16.79
CA PHE A 270 -24.07 -11.04 -18.21
C PHE A 270 -25.49 -10.67 -18.63
N LEU A 271 -25.61 -9.68 -19.50
CA LEU A 271 -26.89 -9.25 -20.04
C LEU A 271 -26.72 -8.83 -21.48
N LEU A 272 -27.43 -9.50 -22.38
CA LEU A 272 -27.34 -9.26 -23.82
C LEU A 272 -25.89 -9.37 -24.31
N HIS A 273 -25.17 -10.40 -23.87
CA HIS A 273 -23.76 -10.63 -24.21
C HIS A 273 -23.64 -11.44 -25.52
N PRO A 274 -23.24 -10.83 -26.65
CA PRO A 274 -23.13 -11.52 -27.93
C PRO A 274 -21.85 -12.37 -27.97
N ALA A 275 -21.95 -13.56 -28.58
CA ALA A 275 -20.83 -14.46 -28.79
C ALA A 275 -21.07 -15.38 -30.00
N ALA A 276 -20.04 -16.15 -30.35
CA ALA A 276 -20.08 -17.11 -31.45
C ALA A 276 -19.78 -18.53 -30.96
N ALA A 277 -20.30 -19.52 -31.67
CA ALA A 277 -20.10 -20.93 -31.39
C ALA A 277 -20.12 -21.77 -32.67
N VAL A 278 -19.77 -23.04 -32.53
CA VAL A 278 -20.04 -24.07 -33.56
C VAL A 278 -21.10 -25.01 -33.00
N GLU A 279 -22.17 -25.22 -33.77
CA GLU A 279 -23.34 -25.97 -33.34
C GLU A 279 -23.62 -27.17 -34.23
N TYR A 280 -23.88 -28.31 -33.59
CA TYR A 280 -24.47 -29.51 -34.18
C TYR A 280 -25.99 -29.52 -33.98
N ALA A 281 -26.77 -29.55 -35.06
CA ALA A 281 -28.22 -29.72 -35.02
C ALA A 281 -28.63 -31.02 -35.72
N SER A 282 -29.08 -32.01 -34.95
CA SER A 282 -29.45 -33.35 -35.45
C SER A 282 -30.68 -33.35 -36.38
N GLY A 283 -31.48 -32.28 -36.31
CA GLY A 283 -32.66 -32.11 -37.15
C GLY A 283 -32.41 -31.43 -38.49
N ALA A 284 -31.19 -30.97 -38.77
CA ALA A 284 -30.85 -30.28 -40.01
C ALA A 284 -30.59 -31.27 -41.15
N ALA A 285 -30.78 -30.82 -42.39
CA ALA A 285 -30.44 -31.60 -43.59
C ALA A 285 -28.96 -32.04 -43.59
N ASP A 286 -28.66 -33.13 -44.28
CA ASP A 286 -27.29 -33.63 -44.39
C ASP A 286 -26.35 -32.55 -44.95
N GLY A 287 -25.18 -32.41 -44.32
CA GLY A 287 -24.23 -31.32 -44.60
C GLY A 287 -24.55 -29.97 -43.93
N GLN A 288 -25.74 -29.78 -43.36
CA GLN A 288 -26.13 -28.56 -42.62
C GLN A 288 -26.09 -28.72 -41.10
N GLN A 289 -25.78 -29.93 -40.62
CA GLN A 289 -25.80 -30.29 -39.19
C GLN A 289 -24.78 -29.52 -38.37
N MET A 290 -23.56 -29.32 -38.89
CA MET A 290 -22.49 -28.55 -38.22
C MET A 290 -22.35 -27.17 -38.87
N LYS A 291 -22.69 -26.11 -38.14
CA LYS A 291 -22.51 -24.72 -38.62
C LYS A 291 -22.01 -23.77 -37.53
N PRO A 292 -21.29 -22.70 -37.90
CA PRO A 292 -21.13 -21.53 -37.05
C PRO A 292 -22.51 -20.97 -36.65
N THR A 293 -22.64 -20.57 -35.40
CA THR A 293 -23.84 -19.89 -34.89
C THR A 293 -23.43 -18.66 -34.10
N LEU A 294 -24.24 -17.61 -34.18
CA LEU A 294 -24.16 -16.49 -33.27
C LEU A 294 -25.16 -16.72 -32.15
N TYR A 295 -24.81 -16.40 -30.92
CA TYR A 295 -25.76 -16.42 -29.82
C TYR A 295 -25.67 -15.16 -28.98
N LEU A 296 -26.78 -14.84 -28.34
CA LEU A 296 -26.93 -13.77 -27.38
C LEU A 296 -27.25 -14.39 -26.04
N GLU A 297 -26.37 -14.19 -25.06
CA GLU A 297 -26.64 -14.49 -23.67
C GLU A 297 -27.57 -13.42 -23.11
N VAL A 298 -28.86 -13.77 -23.00
CA VAL A 298 -29.92 -12.87 -22.54
C VAL A 298 -29.68 -12.50 -21.09
N ILE A 299 -29.40 -13.50 -20.26
CA ILE A 299 -29.02 -13.31 -18.86
C ILE A 299 -28.15 -14.49 -18.43
N GLY A 300 -27.11 -14.21 -17.66
CA GLY A 300 -26.27 -15.26 -17.10
C GLY A 300 -25.51 -14.84 -15.87
N ALA A 301 -24.97 -15.84 -15.18
CA ALA A 301 -24.14 -15.69 -14.01
C ALA A 301 -22.93 -16.61 -14.09
N ASN A 302 -21.76 -16.11 -13.70
CA ASN A 302 -20.50 -16.86 -13.70
C ASN A 302 -19.70 -16.55 -12.44
N ARG A 303 -19.38 -17.55 -11.63
CA ARG A 303 -18.45 -17.40 -10.50
C ARG A 303 -17.05 -17.67 -10.98
N TRP A 304 -16.24 -16.63 -11.18
CA TRP A 304 -14.96 -16.73 -11.87
C TRP A 304 -13.85 -17.41 -11.06
N ASP A 305 -13.86 -17.29 -9.73
CA ASP A 305 -12.86 -17.86 -8.83
C ASP A 305 -13.08 -19.38 -8.65
N PRO A 306 -12.11 -20.24 -8.99
CA PRO A 306 -12.18 -21.68 -8.77
C PRO A 306 -12.52 -22.10 -7.33
N LYS A 307 -12.11 -21.32 -6.33
CA LYS A 307 -12.37 -21.61 -4.92
C LYS A 307 -13.80 -21.31 -4.48
N GLN A 308 -14.56 -20.59 -5.31
CA GLN A 308 -15.90 -20.12 -4.98
C GLN A 308 -16.96 -20.66 -5.94
N ARG A 309 -16.63 -21.66 -6.76
CA ARG A 309 -17.56 -22.28 -7.73
C ARG A 309 -18.78 -22.86 -7.02
N TRP A 310 -19.85 -23.11 -7.78
CA TRP A 310 -21.12 -23.57 -7.20
C TRP A 310 -21.06 -24.97 -6.62
N ILE A 311 -20.19 -25.82 -7.15
CA ILE A 311 -20.04 -27.21 -6.74
C ILE A 311 -18.57 -27.50 -6.42
N ASP A 312 -18.30 -27.94 -5.20
CA ASP A 312 -16.98 -28.40 -4.77
C ASP A 312 -16.86 -29.93 -4.97
N ALA A 313 -16.75 -30.37 -6.23
CA ALA A 313 -16.51 -31.76 -6.57
C ALA A 313 -15.48 -31.87 -7.71
N PRO A 314 -14.61 -32.90 -7.75
CA PRO A 314 -13.43 -32.93 -8.64
C PRO A 314 -13.71 -32.76 -10.14
N VAL A 315 -14.90 -33.13 -10.62
CA VAL A 315 -15.30 -33.01 -12.04
C VAL A 315 -16.24 -31.81 -12.27
N LEU A 316 -17.00 -31.41 -11.26
CA LEU A 316 -18.01 -30.34 -11.38
C LEU A 316 -17.50 -28.97 -10.90
N ASN A 317 -16.33 -28.91 -10.24
CA ASN A 317 -15.68 -27.65 -9.86
C ASN A 317 -15.26 -26.81 -11.08
N LYS A 318 -15.27 -27.42 -12.26
CA LYS A 318 -15.05 -26.76 -13.55
C LYS A 318 -16.25 -25.92 -13.95
N TRP A 319 -17.46 -26.26 -13.48
CA TRP A 319 -18.66 -25.53 -13.80
C TRP A 319 -18.63 -24.13 -13.16
N SER A 320 -18.53 -23.12 -14.02
CA SER A 320 -18.34 -21.73 -13.62
C SER A 320 -19.59 -20.89 -13.75
N GLY A 321 -20.45 -21.19 -14.72
CA GLY A 321 -21.58 -20.32 -15.02
C GLY A 321 -22.73 -21.00 -15.73
N VAL A 322 -23.89 -20.33 -15.68
CA VAL A 322 -25.11 -20.72 -16.38
C VAL A 322 -25.77 -19.48 -16.96
N SER A 323 -26.30 -19.65 -18.16
CA SER A 323 -26.94 -18.55 -18.87
C SER A 323 -28.13 -19.02 -19.70
N LEU A 324 -29.10 -18.13 -19.90
CA LEU A 324 -30.14 -18.28 -20.91
C LEU A 324 -29.69 -17.58 -22.18
N ILE A 325 -29.91 -18.25 -23.30
CA ILE A 325 -29.42 -17.80 -24.61
C ILE A 325 -30.50 -17.81 -25.68
N VAL A 326 -30.30 -16.94 -26.67
CA VAL A 326 -30.93 -17.01 -27.99
C VAL A 326 -29.85 -17.24 -29.02
N SER A 327 -29.96 -18.29 -29.83
CA SER A 327 -29.03 -18.60 -30.91
C SER A 327 -29.63 -18.30 -32.28
N TYR A 328 -28.78 -17.94 -33.23
CA TYR A 328 -29.12 -17.72 -34.63
C TYR A 328 -28.14 -18.50 -35.53
N ALA A 329 -28.68 -19.32 -36.42
CA ALA A 329 -27.93 -20.03 -37.44
C ALA A 329 -28.80 -20.23 -38.68
N ASP A 330 -28.39 -19.67 -39.81
CA ASP A 330 -29.06 -19.88 -41.10
C ASP A 330 -28.88 -21.34 -41.56
N ARG A 331 -29.97 -22.11 -41.57
CA ARG A 331 -29.98 -23.52 -41.95
C ARG A 331 -31.23 -23.87 -42.72
N GLU A 332 -31.03 -24.58 -43.82
CA GLU A 332 -32.14 -25.11 -44.60
C GLU A 332 -32.95 -26.15 -43.79
N GLY A 333 -34.27 -25.99 -43.79
CA GLY A 333 -35.20 -26.96 -43.21
C GLY A 333 -35.42 -26.88 -41.70
N ILE A 334 -34.78 -25.96 -40.98
CA ILE A 334 -35.07 -25.68 -39.57
C ILE A 334 -35.24 -24.16 -39.33
N LYS A 335 -35.82 -23.78 -38.19
CA LYS A 335 -35.90 -22.35 -37.83
C LYS A 335 -34.51 -21.80 -37.57
N ASP A 336 -34.25 -20.57 -38.00
CA ASP A 336 -32.94 -19.95 -37.81
C ASP A 336 -32.66 -19.56 -36.36
N THR A 337 -33.71 -19.28 -35.57
CA THR A 337 -33.60 -18.84 -34.18
C THR A 337 -33.93 -19.97 -33.20
N GLY A 338 -33.05 -20.16 -32.22
CA GLY A 338 -33.19 -21.13 -31.13
C GLY A 338 -33.12 -20.48 -29.75
N TYR A 339 -33.71 -21.12 -28.75
CA TYR A 339 -33.63 -20.70 -27.35
C TYR A 339 -33.05 -21.83 -26.52
N GLY A 340 -32.26 -21.49 -25.51
CA GLY A 340 -31.50 -22.52 -24.81
C GLY A 340 -30.87 -22.11 -23.49
N ALA A 341 -30.06 -23.02 -22.98
CA ALA A 341 -29.19 -22.79 -21.84
C ALA A 341 -27.73 -22.97 -22.26
N LEU A 342 -26.86 -22.20 -21.61
CA LEU A 342 -25.42 -22.25 -21.76
C LEU A 342 -24.80 -22.60 -20.41
N PHE A 343 -23.86 -23.55 -20.40
CA PHE A 343 -23.07 -23.90 -19.24
C PHE A 343 -21.62 -23.55 -19.51
N THR A 344 -21.08 -22.62 -18.75
CA THR A 344 -19.69 -22.17 -18.86
C THR A 344 -18.82 -22.95 -17.90
N PHE A 345 -17.62 -23.29 -18.35
CA PHE A 345 -16.64 -24.04 -17.58
C PHE A 345 -15.27 -23.36 -17.65
N ASP A 346 -14.59 -23.30 -16.50
CA ASP A 346 -13.30 -22.63 -16.31
C ASP A 346 -13.23 -21.20 -16.87
N ASN A 347 -14.37 -20.53 -17.07
CA ASN A 347 -14.45 -19.24 -17.76
C ASN A 347 -13.93 -19.23 -19.22
N VAL A 348 -13.69 -20.40 -19.82
CA VAL A 348 -13.02 -20.52 -21.13
C VAL A 348 -13.93 -21.16 -22.18
N TYR A 349 -14.51 -22.31 -21.85
CA TYR A 349 -15.34 -23.07 -22.78
C TYR A 349 -16.78 -23.08 -22.27
N SER A 350 -17.73 -23.03 -23.20
CA SER A 350 -19.14 -23.18 -22.86
C SER A 350 -19.82 -24.20 -23.76
N ILE A 351 -20.66 -25.03 -23.14
CA ILE A 351 -21.51 -26.00 -23.83
C ILE A 351 -22.94 -25.49 -23.74
N GLY A 352 -23.58 -25.33 -24.89
CA GLY A 352 -24.95 -24.88 -24.98
C GLY A 352 -25.87 -25.94 -25.56
N VAL A 353 -27.12 -25.91 -25.12
CA VAL A 353 -28.22 -26.70 -25.70
C VAL A 353 -29.30 -25.73 -26.13
N SER A 354 -29.67 -25.77 -27.40
CA SER A 354 -30.65 -24.88 -28.02
C SER A 354 -31.81 -25.71 -28.59
N ARG A 355 -32.99 -25.10 -28.69
CA ARG A 355 -34.17 -25.71 -29.30
C ARG A 355 -34.70 -24.85 -30.44
N TYR A 356 -34.80 -25.46 -31.63
CA TYR A 356 -35.33 -24.90 -32.87
C TYR A 356 -36.69 -25.55 -33.17
N GLY A 357 -37.75 -25.10 -32.48
CA GLY A 357 -39.07 -25.73 -32.58
C GLY A 357 -39.08 -27.15 -31.97
N SER A 358 -39.14 -28.20 -32.79
CA SER A 358 -39.09 -29.60 -32.33
C SER A 358 -37.70 -30.23 -32.37
N LYS A 359 -36.69 -29.49 -32.86
CA LYS A 359 -35.32 -29.99 -33.02
C LYS A 359 -34.41 -29.41 -31.95
N THR A 360 -33.36 -30.15 -31.58
CA THR A 360 -32.38 -29.74 -30.57
C THR A 360 -31.01 -29.56 -31.22
N GLY A 361 -30.31 -28.50 -30.83
CA GLY A 361 -28.92 -28.24 -31.15
C GLY A 361 -28.05 -28.36 -29.90
N VAL A 362 -26.80 -28.78 -30.10
CA VAL A 362 -25.75 -28.70 -29.07
C VAL A 362 -24.60 -27.92 -29.67
N PHE A 363 -24.10 -26.92 -28.96
CA PHE A 363 -22.99 -26.11 -29.44
C PHE A 363 -21.86 -25.97 -28.44
N LEU A 364 -20.67 -25.77 -28.99
CA LEU A 364 -19.45 -25.47 -28.27
C LEU A 364 -19.03 -24.03 -28.59
N SER A 365 -18.91 -23.21 -27.56
CA SER A 365 -18.39 -21.86 -27.66
C SER A 365 -17.03 -21.77 -26.99
N LEU A 366 -16.09 -21.12 -27.68
CA LEU A 366 -14.83 -20.64 -27.14
C LEU A 366 -14.93 -19.13 -27.12
N ASP A 367 -14.64 -18.52 -25.97
CA ASP A 367 -14.66 -17.08 -25.89
C ASP A 367 -13.54 -16.50 -26.75
N LEU A 368 -13.92 -15.76 -27.80
CA LEU A 368 -12.96 -15.19 -28.73
C LEU A 368 -12.04 -14.17 -28.04
N ALA A 369 -12.50 -13.47 -27.01
CA ALA A 369 -11.66 -12.55 -26.24
C ALA A 369 -10.52 -13.28 -25.49
N ASN A 370 -10.69 -14.58 -25.20
CA ASN A 370 -9.60 -15.40 -24.69
C ASN A 370 -8.55 -15.72 -25.76
N LEU A 371 -8.92 -15.79 -27.05
CA LEU A 371 -7.96 -15.97 -28.14
C LEU A 371 -7.06 -14.74 -28.34
N TRP A 372 -7.54 -13.54 -28.00
CA TRP A 372 -6.75 -12.31 -28.07
C TRP A 372 -5.95 -12.01 -26.79
N ARG A 373 -6.09 -12.83 -25.75
CA ARG A 373 -5.37 -12.70 -24.47
C ARG A 373 -3.87 -12.61 -24.64
N ASP A 374 -3.31 -13.48 -25.48
CA ASP A 374 -1.88 -13.54 -25.76
C ASP A 374 -1.36 -12.28 -26.46
N LYS A 375 -2.25 -11.48 -27.07
CA LYS A 375 -1.89 -10.25 -27.77
C LYS A 375 -1.90 -9.03 -26.84
N TYR A 376 -2.89 -8.90 -25.96
CA TYR A 376 -2.99 -7.72 -25.08
C TYR A 376 -2.24 -7.87 -23.76
N LYS A 377 -2.13 -9.08 -23.20
CA LYS A 377 -1.43 -9.31 -21.92
C LYS A 377 0.02 -8.81 -21.96
N PRO A 378 0.84 -9.11 -22.98
CA PRO A 378 2.22 -8.60 -23.04
C PRO A 378 2.31 -7.07 -23.13
N GLN A 379 1.33 -6.41 -23.75
CA GLN A 379 1.30 -4.94 -23.84
C GLN A 379 1.01 -4.31 -22.48
N TYR A 380 0.08 -4.89 -21.73
CA TYR A 380 -0.19 -4.49 -20.36
C TYR A 380 1.02 -4.71 -19.44
N GLU A 381 1.64 -5.90 -19.48
CA GLU A 381 2.84 -6.19 -18.68
C GLU A 381 3.98 -5.23 -19.02
N LYS A 382 4.16 -4.88 -20.30
CA LYS A 382 5.13 -3.85 -20.71
C LYS A 382 4.83 -2.49 -20.11
N TYR A 383 3.57 -2.06 -20.12
CA TYR A 383 3.14 -0.80 -19.50
C TYR A 383 3.36 -0.81 -17.99
N LYS A 384 2.95 -1.89 -17.31
CA LYS A 384 3.18 -2.11 -15.88
C LYS A 384 4.68 -2.00 -15.53
N ASN A 385 5.53 -2.73 -16.25
CA ASN A 385 6.98 -2.69 -16.06
C ASN A 385 7.57 -1.29 -16.30
N THR A 386 7.03 -0.53 -17.26
CA THR A 386 7.46 0.85 -17.52
C THR A 386 7.11 1.77 -16.35
N VAL A 387 5.90 1.63 -15.80
CA VAL A 387 5.47 2.40 -14.62
C VAL A 387 6.30 2.03 -13.39
N GLU A 388 6.60 0.75 -13.18
CA GLU A 388 7.47 0.30 -12.09
C GLU A 388 8.89 0.84 -12.24
N ALA A 389 9.46 0.80 -13.45
CA ALA A 389 10.78 1.38 -13.73
C ALA A 389 10.82 2.88 -13.42
N LEU A 390 9.78 3.64 -13.79
CA LEU A 390 9.67 5.06 -13.48
C LEU A 390 9.55 5.33 -11.97
N LYS A 391 8.89 4.46 -11.20
CA LYS A 391 8.84 4.56 -9.73
C LYS A 391 10.17 4.26 -9.06
N SER A 392 11.01 3.43 -9.69
CA SER A 392 12.34 3.05 -9.19
C SER A 392 13.47 3.96 -9.66
N ALA A 393 13.18 4.92 -10.55
CA ALA A 393 14.17 5.88 -11.01
C ALA A 393 14.49 6.87 -9.86
N PRO A 394 15.78 7.07 -9.53
CA PRO A 394 16.23 7.88 -8.39
C PRO A 394 15.94 9.37 -8.54
#